data_AF-A0AAV5N2A1-F1
#
_entry.id   AF-A0AAV5N2A1-F1
#
_cell.length_a   1.000
_cell.length_b   1.000
_cell.length_c   1.000
_cell.angle_alpha   90.00
_cell.angle_beta   90.00
_cell.angle_gamma   90.00
#
_symmetry.space_group_name_H-M   'P 1'
#
loop_
_entity.id
_entity.type
_entity.pdbx_description
1 polymer ?
#
loop_
_entity_poly.entity_id
_entity_poly.type
_entity_poly.pdbx_seq_one_letter_code
_entity_poly.pdbx_strand_id
1 'polypeptide(L)'
;MNHIDICAAPTPHGYSEDYLTIDGIPIVDCLEQWVSESKHDALPPLKSLKGLYPAWGPEMMCRGERLFIQELLQSPLTQNVPILVCEDDLDLSCLVIVAKVRKEAETVHWDGIGLFQPVGMNNEDEAMSGMLRFGERWRGWVSERWDEERLMRCRNYVNRFLQRDENILWIAHPGWRFEKRAWEQCVSFYQSLVRD
;
A
#
# COMPACT_ATOMS: atom_id res chain seq x y z
N MET A 1 -12.37 7.87 -19.52
CA MET A 1 -11.67 8.08 -18.24
C MET A 1 -12.41 7.22 -17.23
N ASN A 2 -11.70 6.46 -16.43
CA ASN A 2 -12.30 5.65 -15.37
C ASN A 2 -12.69 6.56 -14.21
N HIS A 3 -13.74 6.17 -13.48
CA HIS A 3 -14.16 6.84 -12.26
C HIS A 3 -13.55 6.14 -11.05
N ILE A 4 -12.81 6.89 -10.23
CA ILE A 4 -12.34 6.41 -8.93
C ILE A 4 -13.16 7.07 -7.83
N ASP A 5 -13.61 6.27 -6.88
CA ASP A 5 -14.36 6.71 -5.71
C ASP A 5 -14.13 5.75 -4.54
N ILE A 6 -14.82 5.95 -3.41
CA ILE A 6 -14.76 5.08 -2.23
C ILE A 6 -16.15 4.57 -1.91
N CYS A 7 -16.27 3.28 -1.60
CA CYS A 7 -17.50 2.67 -1.13
C CYS A 7 -17.24 1.66 -0.02
N ALA A 8 -18.13 1.65 0.96
CA ALA A 8 -18.17 0.58 1.96
C ALA A 8 -18.57 -0.74 1.28
N ALA A 9 -17.73 -1.77 1.40
CA ALA A 9 -18.04 -3.12 0.92
C ALA A 9 -17.88 -4.15 2.05
N PRO A 10 -18.71 -5.21 2.09
CA PRO A 10 -18.64 -6.22 3.13
C PRO A 10 -17.37 -7.08 2.99
N THR A 11 -16.71 -7.33 4.12
CA THR A 11 -15.58 -8.25 4.20
C THR A 11 -16.04 -9.66 4.55
N PRO A 12 -15.24 -10.72 4.28
CA PRO A 12 -15.53 -12.09 4.72
C PRO A 12 -15.64 -12.26 6.25
N HIS A 13 -15.25 -11.24 7.03
CA HIS A 13 -15.23 -11.26 8.49
C HIS A 13 -16.49 -10.65 9.12
N GLY A 14 -17.46 -10.22 8.31
CA GLY A 14 -18.75 -9.73 8.79
C GLY A 14 -18.80 -8.26 9.18
N TYR A 15 -17.76 -7.48 8.85
CA TYR A 15 -17.78 -6.02 8.91
C TYR A 15 -17.69 -5.42 7.49
N SER A 16 -17.82 -4.10 7.35
CA SER A 16 -17.62 -3.40 6.07
C SER A 16 -16.39 -2.53 6.13
N GLU A 17 -15.69 -2.42 5.02
CA GLU A 17 -14.47 -1.63 4.87
C GLU A 17 -14.63 -0.64 3.71
N ASP A 18 -14.04 0.55 3.85
CA ASP A 18 -14.12 1.61 2.85
C ASP A 18 -13.05 1.37 1.78
N TYR A 19 -13.45 0.74 0.67
CA TYR A 19 -12.53 0.42 -0.42
C TYR A 19 -12.54 1.46 -1.52
N LEU A 20 -11.38 1.66 -2.15
CA LEU A 20 -11.31 2.28 -3.47
C LEU A 20 -12.15 1.46 -4.47
N THR A 21 -12.93 2.16 -5.28
CA THR A 21 -13.71 1.59 -6.37
C THR A 21 -13.23 2.16 -7.69
N ILE A 22 -13.26 1.33 -8.73
CA ILE A 22 -13.00 1.74 -10.11
C ILE A 22 -14.23 1.39 -10.93
N ASP A 23 -14.85 2.41 -11.53
CA ASP A 23 -16.12 2.31 -12.26
C ASP A 23 -17.22 1.62 -11.43
N GLY A 24 -17.22 1.87 -10.11
CA GLY A 24 -18.18 1.32 -9.15
C GLY A 24 -17.85 -0.09 -8.62
N ILE A 25 -16.73 -0.68 -9.05
CA ILE A 25 -16.30 -2.01 -8.60
C ILE A 25 -15.20 -1.86 -7.55
N PRO A 26 -15.35 -2.41 -6.33
CA PRO A 26 -14.30 -2.42 -5.32
C PRO A 26 -13.00 -3.05 -5.82
N ILE A 27 -11.87 -2.46 -5.47
CA ILE A 27 -10.55 -2.93 -5.94
C ILE A 27 -10.26 -4.39 -5.54
N VAL A 28 -10.77 -4.82 -4.38
CA VAL A 28 -10.66 -6.21 -3.93
C VAL A 28 -11.44 -7.18 -4.80
N ASP A 29 -12.57 -6.77 -5.39
CA ASP A 29 -13.33 -7.59 -6.32
C ASP A 29 -12.63 -7.70 -7.67
N CYS A 30 -12.04 -6.61 -8.17
CA CYS A 30 -11.19 -6.62 -9.36
C CYS A 30 -10.01 -7.60 -9.19
N LEU A 31 -9.35 -7.55 -8.03
CA LEU A 31 -8.25 -8.45 -7.70
C LEU A 31 -8.69 -9.91 -7.64
N GLU A 32 -9.76 -10.22 -6.90
CA GLU A 32 -10.31 -11.58 -6.80
C GLU A 32 -10.63 -12.14 -8.20
N GLN A 33 -11.23 -11.32 -9.08
CA GLN A 33 -11.51 -11.71 -10.45
C GLN A 33 -10.22 -12.02 -11.23
N TRP A 34 -9.26 -11.10 -11.28
CA TRP A 34 -8.01 -11.30 -12.02
C TRP A 34 -7.26 -12.53 -11.54
N VAL A 35 -7.23 -12.74 -10.22
CA VAL A 35 -6.56 -13.90 -9.62
C VAL A 35 -7.27 -15.20 -9.97
N SER A 36 -8.60 -15.22 -9.96
CA SER A 36 -9.37 -16.42 -10.36
C SER A 36 -9.23 -16.77 -11.85
N GLU A 37 -9.07 -15.76 -12.71
CA GLU A 37 -8.90 -15.93 -14.16
C GLU A 37 -7.45 -16.27 -14.53
N SER A 38 -6.50 -15.73 -13.77
CA SER A 38 -5.09 -16.00 -13.95
C SER A 38 -4.72 -17.33 -13.31
N LYS A 39 -4.06 -18.22 -14.04
CA LYS A 39 -3.47 -19.44 -13.47
C LYS A 39 -2.21 -19.13 -12.65
N HIS A 40 -2.19 -18.02 -11.92
CA HIS A 40 -1.05 -17.62 -11.11
C HIS A 40 -1.04 -18.44 -9.82
N ASP A 41 -0.40 -19.62 -9.88
CA ASP A 41 -0.07 -20.46 -8.72
C ASP A 41 0.84 -19.75 -7.69
N ALA A 42 1.30 -18.53 -8.00
CA ALA A 42 2.28 -17.77 -7.22
C ALA A 42 1.67 -16.86 -6.15
N LEU A 43 0.35 -16.66 -6.15
CA LEU A 43 -0.30 -16.06 -5.00
C LEU A 43 -0.39 -17.11 -3.89
N PRO A 44 -0.10 -16.76 -2.63
CA PRO A 44 -0.33 -17.68 -1.52
C PRO A 44 -1.78 -18.19 -1.61
N PRO A 45 -2.10 -19.37 -1.06
CA PRO A 45 -3.47 -19.86 -0.97
C PRO A 45 -4.27 -18.96 -0.01
N LEU A 46 -4.56 -17.75 -0.43
CA LEU A 46 -5.40 -16.77 0.22
C LEU A 46 -6.82 -17.26 -0.03
N LYS A 47 -7.57 -17.47 1.04
CA LYS A 47 -8.95 -17.94 0.95
C LYS A 47 -9.85 -16.94 0.20
N SER A 48 -9.53 -15.65 0.27
CA SER A 48 -10.15 -14.56 -0.49
C SER A 48 -9.30 -13.29 -0.36
N LEU A 49 -9.32 -12.43 -1.37
CA LEU A 49 -8.65 -11.11 -1.34
C LEU A 49 -9.58 -9.98 -0.84
N LYS A 50 -10.86 -10.29 -0.61
CA LYS A 50 -11.87 -9.38 -0.09
C LYS A 50 -11.72 -9.02 1.38
N GLY A 51 -10.80 -9.71 2.08
CA GLY A 51 -10.44 -9.40 3.46
C GLY A 51 -9.37 -8.32 3.61
N LEU A 52 -8.59 -8.05 2.56
CA LEU A 52 -7.44 -7.16 2.62
C LEU A 52 -7.82 -5.75 3.05
N TYR A 53 -6.99 -5.10 3.84
CA TYR A 53 -7.26 -3.77 4.38
C TYR A 53 -6.73 -2.65 3.47
N PRO A 54 -7.44 -1.52 3.27
CA PRO A 54 -6.93 -0.36 2.54
C PRO A 54 -5.63 0.17 3.17
N ALA A 55 -4.55 0.19 2.40
CA ALA A 55 -3.24 0.66 2.89
C ALA A 55 -3.24 2.16 3.27
N TRP A 56 -4.29 2.89 2.87
CA TRP A 56 -4.47 4.31 3.17
C TRP A 56 -5.32 4.52 4.43
N GLY A 57 -5.89 3.44 4.97
CA GLY A 57 -6.82 3.46 6.10
C GLY A 57 -6.21 3.92 7.42
N PRO A 58 -7.04 4.39 8.37
CA PRO A 58 -6.59 4.92 9.64
C PRO A 58 -6.01 3.86 10.59
N GLU A 59 -6.39 2.58 10.44
CA GLU A 59 -6.05 1.49 11.37
C GLU A 59 -4.68 0.84 11.11
N MET A 60 -3.91 1.32 10.12
CA MET A 60 -2.52 0.87 9.92
C MET A 60 -1.74 0.96 11.23
N MET A 61 -1.06 -0.10 11.67
CA MET A 61 -0.50 -0.17 13.03
C MET A 61 0.53 0.91 13.35
N CYS A 62 1.37 1.28 12.38
CA CYS A 62 2.46 2.23 12.58
C CYS A 62 2.23 3.54 11.84
N ARG A 63 2.27 4.66 12.56
CA ARG A 63 2.14 6.00 11.97
C ARG A 63 3.29 6.31 11.01
N GLY A 64 4.48 5.78 11.28
CA GLY A 64 5.64 5.92 10.38
C GLY A 64 5.37 5.37 8.97
N GLU A 65 4.69 4.22 8.86
CA GLU A 65 4.31 3.65 7.57
C GLU A 65 3.20 4.45 6.89
N ARG A 66 2.19 4.91 7.66
CA ARG A 66 1.15 5.80 7.11
C ARG A 66 1.76 7.07 6.48
N LEU A 67 2.70 7.71 7.18
CA LEU A 67 3.41 8.88 6.67
C LEU A 67 4.21 8.54 5.40
N PHE A 68 4.88 7.39 5.37
CA PHE A 68 5.58 6.92 4.18
C PHE A 68 4.63 6.73 2.99
N ILE A 69 3.49 6.08 3.18
CA ILE A 69 2.48 5.89 2.12
C ILE A 69 1.93 7.25 1.65
N GLN A 70 1.69 8.19 2.56
CA GLN A 70 1.28 9.55 2.22
C GLN A 70 2.32 10.28 1.36
N GLU A 71 3.62 10.11 1.64
CA GLU A 71 4.69 10.65 0.80
C GLU A 71 4.67 10.08 -0.62
N LEU A 72 4.44 8.77 -0.76
CA LEU A 72 4.28 8.14 -2.07
C LEU A 72 3.04 8.70 -2.80
N LEU A 73 1.92 8.82 -2.09
CA LEU A 73 0.66 9.37 -2.61
C LEU A 73 0.76 10.84 -3.02
N GLN A 74 1.67 11.62 -2.44
CA GLN A 74 1.88 13.03 -2.78
C GLN A 74 2.98 13.25 -3.81
N SER A 75 3.95 12.33 -3.91
CA SER A 75 5.10 12.48 -4.79
C SER A 75 4.68 12.58 -6.28
N PRO A 76 5.30 13.48 -7.06
CA PRO A 76 5.00 13.65 -8.48
C PRO A 76 5.64 12.57 -9.35
N LEU A 77 6.52 11.73 -8.78
CA LEU A 77 7.22 10.69 -9.50
C LEU A 77 6.31 9.52 -9.83
N THR A 78 6.62 8.82 -10.93
CA THR A 78 6.07 7.48 -11.19
C THR A 78 6.64 6.51 -10.18
N GLN A 79 5.77 5.85 -9.42
CA GLN A 79 6.16 4.97 -8.33
C GLN A 79 5.09 3.92 -8.03
N ASN A 80 5.51 2.82 -7.44
CA ASN A 80 4.64 1.81 -6.86
C ASN A 80 4.14 2.32 -5.50
N VAL A 81 2.82 2.33 -5.33
CA VAL A 81 2.13 2.81 -4.13
C VAL A 81 1.33 1.65 -3.52
N PRO A 82 1.50 1.32 -2.23
CA PRO A 82 0.64 0.37 -1.54
C PRO A 82 -0.81 0.82 -1.58
N ILE A 83 -1.72 -0.09 -1.93
CA ILE A 83 -3.17 0.16 -1.99
C ILE A 83 -3.95 -0.77 -1.06
N LEU A 84 -3.43 -1.98 -0.79
CA LEU A 84 -4.00 -2.92 0.16
C LEU A 84 -2.89 -3.61 0.96
N VAL A 85 -3.18 -3.98 2.20
CA VAL A 85 -2.31 -4.76 3.08
C VAL A 85 -3.08 -5.93 3.72
N CYS A 86 -2.35 -6.84 4.36
CA CYS A 86 -2.95 -7.90 5.16
C CYS A 86 -3.77 -7.35 6.32
N GLU A 87 -4.95 -7.92 6.54
CA GLU A 87 -5.90 -7.58 7.60
C GLU A 87 -5.46 -7.98 9.01
N ASP A 88 -4.56 -8.97 9.13
CA ASP A 88 -4.07 -9.45 10.42
C ASP A 88 -2.97 -8.56 11.00
N ASP A 89 -2.08 -8.05 10.13
CA ASP A 89 -0.91 -7.25 10.53
C ASP A 89 -1.11 -5.75 10.31
N LEU A 90 -1.90 -5.30 9.33
CA LEU A 90 -2.15 -3.86 9.06
C LEU A 90 -0.85 -3.03 8.93
N ASP A 91 0.19 -3.62 8.35
CA ASP A 91 1.49 -3.01 8.11
C ASP A 91 2.09 -3.48 6.77
N LEU A 92 3.28 -2.97 6.41
CA LEU A 92 3.97 -3.31 5.16
C LEU A 92 4.83 -4.58 5.23
N SER A 93 4.72 -5.39 6.29
CA SER A 93 5.61 -6.54 6.52
C SER A 93 5.08 -7.87 5.96
N CYS A 94 3.76 -7.97 5.78
CA CYS A 94 3.08 -9.17 5.32
C CYS A 94 2.72 -9.07 3.83
N LEU A 95 1.45 -9.29 3.48
CA LEU A 95 0.94 -9.11 2.13
C LEU A 95 0.73 -7.62 1.83
N VAL A 96 1.30 -7.14 0.72
CA VAL A 96 1.09 -5.77 0.23
C VAL A 96 0.76 -5.79 -1.26
N ILE A 97 -0.41 -5.27 -1.63
CA ILE A 97 -0.77 -5.00 -3.03
C ILE A 97 -0.40 -3.57 -3.37
N VAL A 98 0.23 -3.39 -4.52
CA VAL A 98 0.69 -2.08 -5.01
C VAL A 98 0.03 -1.73 -6.34
N ALA A 99 -0.12 -0.43 -6.58
CA ALA A 99 -0.42 0.16 -7.88
C ALA A 99 0.80 0.92 -8.42
N LYS A 100 1.13 0.73 -9.71
CA LYS A 100 2.11 1.58 -10.41
C LYS A 100 1.44 2.88 -10.81
N VAL A 101 1.67 3.93 -10.00
CA VAL A 101 1.00 5.22 -10.14
C VAL A 101 1.89 6.18 -10.91
N ARG A 102 1.34 6.78 -11.96
CA ARG A 102 1.97 7.87 -12.72
C ARG A 102 1.02 9.05 -12.79
N LYS A 103 1.50 10.24 -12.45
CA LYS A 103 0.70 11.46 -12.39
C LYS A 103 1.10 12.41 -13.50
N GLU A 104 0.10 12.99 -14.15
CA GLU A 104 0.23 14.07 -15.11
C GLU A 104 -0.47 15.32 -14.56
N ALA A 105 -0.60 16.39 -15.36
CA ALA A 105 -1.18 17.65 -14.91
C ALA A 105 -2.59 17.46 -14.31
N GLU A 106 -3.48 16.80 -15.07
CA GLU A 106 -4.91 16.65 -14.75
C GLU A 106 -5.36 15.19 -14.60
N THR A 107 -4.44 14.23 -14.82
CA THR A 107 -4.77 12.80 -14.84
C THR A 107 -3.82 11.98 -13.99
N VAL A 108 -4.37 10.94 -13.35
CA VAL A 108 -3.60 9.93 -12.63
C VAL A 108 -3.80 8.59 -13.32
N HIS A 109 -2.69 7.88 -13.53
CA HIS A 109 -2.65 6.60 -14.24
C HIS A 109 -2.27 5.50 -13.27
N TRP A 110 -3.01 4.39 -13.32
CA TRP A 110 -2.61 3.12 -12.72
C TRP A 110 -2.17 2.19 -13.85
N ASP A 111 -0.86 2.16 -14.09
CA ASP A 111 -0.25 1.42 -15.20
C ASP A 111 -0.15 -0.10 -14.90
N GLY A 112 -0.24 -0.49 -13.63
CA GLY A 112 -0.19 -1.89 -13.19
C GLY A 112 -0.64 -2.08 -11.75
N ILE A 113 -1.10 -3.29 -11.43
CA ILE A 113 -1.45 -3.75 -10.08
C ILE A 113 -0.72 -5.05 -9.81
N GLY A 114 -0.07 -5.18 -8.65
CA GLY A 114 0.75 -6.35 -8.35
C GLY A 114 0.95 -6.60 -6.87
N LEU A 115 1.43 -7.80 -6.56
CA LEU A 115 1.83 -8.21 -5.22
C LEU A 115 3.31 -7.85 -4.99
N PHE A 116 3.60 -7.17 -3.89
CA PHE A 116 4.96 -6.90 -3.45
C PHE A 116 5.60 -8.19 -2.89
N GLN A 117 6.72 -8.58 -3.48
CA GLN A 117 7.55 -9.73 -3.11
C GLN A 117 8.99 -9.24 -2.95
N PRO A 118 9.39 -8.77 -1.76
CA PRO A 118 10.69 -8.13 -1.54
C PRO A 118 11.85 -9.14 -1.49
N VAL A 119 12.20 -9.71 -2.64
CA VAL A 119 13.31 -10.67 -2.77
C VAL A 119 14.62 -10.01 -2.33
N GLY A 120 15.32 -10.67 -1.40
CA GLY A 120 16.60 -10.19 -0.86
C GLY A 120 16.47 -9.13 0.26
N MET A 121 15.24 -8.78 0.65
CA MET A 121 15.01 -7.98 1.86
C MET A 121 15.19 -8.87 3.09
N ASN A 122 15.75 -8.31 4.16
CA ASN A 122 15.95 -9.01 5.42
C ASN A 122 15.83 -8.04 6.59
N ASN A 123 15.39 -8.56 7.72
CA ASN A 123 15.04 -7.77 8.90
C ASN A 123 16.25 -7.10 9.56
N GLU A 124 17.44 -7.70 9.45
CA GLU A 124 18.66 -7.14 10.04
C GLU A 124 19.08 -5.87 9.31
N ASP A 125 19.21 -5.93 7.99
CA ASP A 125 19.57 -4.76 7.19
C ASP A 125 18.52 -3.66 7.27
N GLU A 126 17.23 -4.04 7.31
CA GLU A 126 16.15 -3.08 7.53
C GLU A 126 16.27 -2.41 8.89
N ALA A 127 16.47 -3.19 9.97
CA ALA A 127 16.65 -2.64 11.31
C ALA A 127 17.85 -1.70 11.40
N MET A 128 18.88 -1.94 10.59
CA MET A 128 20.11 -1.16 10.52
C MET A 128 20.04 0.04 9.55
N SER A 129 18.90 0.25 8.89
CA SER A 129 18.67 1.32 7.91
C SER A 129 17.98 2.57 8.47
N GLY A 130 17.59 2.54 9.74
CA GLY A 130 16.90 3.65 10.41
C GLY A 130 17.77 4.87 10.69
N MET A 131 17.35 5.71 11.63
CA MET A 131 17.88 7.08 11.78
C MET A 131 19.25 7.13 12.48
N LEU A 132 19.59 6.16 13.33
CA LEU A 132 20.79 6.19 14.17
C LEU A 132 21.41 4.79 14.35
N ARG A 133 22.74 4.73 14.47
CA ARG A 133 23.47 3.55 14.97
C ARG A 133 24.14 3.87 16.33
N PHE A 134 24.22 2.83 17.17
CA PHE A 134 25.12 2.58 18.33
C PHE A 134 24.59 2.85 19.77
N GLY A 135 24.60 1.78 20.59
CA GLY A 135 24.61 1.80 22.07
C GLY A 135 23.28 1.55 22.79
N GLU A 136 23.30 1.38 24.11
CA GLU A 136 22.08 1.25 24.95
C GLU A 136 21.14 2.46 24.83
N ARG A 137 21.70 3.65 24.59
CA ARG A 137 20.95 4.88 24.34
C ARG A 137 20.07 4.82 23.09
N TRP A 138 20.44 4.00 22.10
CA TRP A 138 19.66 3.79 20.89
C TRP A 138 18.40 2.95 21.17
N ARG A 139 18.49 1.88 21.98
CA ARG A 139 17.32 1.04 22.30
C ARG A 139 16.23 1.85 23.02
N GLY A 140 16.63 2.69 23.98
CA GLY A 140 15.71 3.59 24.68
C GLY A 140 15.09 4.64 23.74
N TRP A 141 15.89 5.20 22.84
CA TRP A 141 15.39 6.15 21.84
C TRP A 141 14.38 5.50 20.88
N VAL A 142 14.69 4.31 20.34
CA VAL A 142 13.80 3.60 19.41
C VAL A 142 12.46 3.24 20.08
N SER A 143 12.47 2.81 21.35
CA SER A 143 11.22 2.52 22.06
C SER A 143 10.34 3.75 22.26
N GLU A 144 10.94 4.95 22.33
CA GLU A 144 10.22 6.22 22.49
C GLU A 144 9.86 6.89 21.15
N ARG A 145 10.48 6.46 20.04
CA ARG A 145 10.45 7.11 18.72
C ARG A 145 10.24 6.10 17.59
N TRP A 146 9.44 5.08 17.86
CA TRP A 146 9.24 3.97 16.92
C TRP A 146 8.68 4.44 15.58
N ASP A 147 7.75 5.39 15.58
CA ASP A 147 7.16 5.92 14.35
C ASP A 147 8.18 6.65 13.49
N GLU A 148 9.04 7.49 14.08
CA GLU A 148 10.11 8.18 13.35
C GLU A 148 11.13 7.19 12.81
N GLU A 149 11.53 6.21 13.62
CA GLU A 149 12.45 5.15 13.20
C GLU A 149 11.86 4.32 12.05
N ARG A 150 10.58 3.93 12.14
CA ARG A 150 9.91 3.15 11.09
C ARG A 150 9.81 3.93 9.78
N LEU A 151 9.43 5.21 9.84
CA LEU A 151 9.41 6.08 8.66
C LEU A 151 10.78 6.12 7.98
N MET A 152 11.86 6.23 8.75
CA MET A 152 13.22 6.25 8.21
C MET A 152 13.63 4.90 7.60
N ARG A 153 13.27 3.77 8.24
CA ARG A 153 13.47 2.43 7.65
C ARG A 153 12.71 2.27 6.34
N CYS A 154 11.47 2.75 6.27
CA CYS A 154 10.68 2.73 5.05
C CYS A 154 11.37 3.52 3.93
N ARG A 155 11.80 4.74 4.21
CA ARG A 155 12.50 5.61 3.24
C ARG A 155 13.82 5.02 2.76
N ASN A 156 14.65 4.54 3.69
CA ASN A 156 16.02 4.13 3.42
C ASN A 156 16.13 2.70 2.87
N TYR A 157 15.16 1.84 3.19
CA TYR A 157 15.22 0.42 2.88
C TYR A 157 14.00 -0.10 2.15
N VAL A 158 12.79 0.01 2.71
CA VAL A 158 11.59 -0.57 2.06
C VAL A 158 11.36 0.04 0.68
N ASN A 159 11.50 1.36 0.56
CA ASN A 159 11.26 2.09 -0.69
C ASN A 159 12.13 1.57 -1.84
N ARG A 160 13.42 1.28 -1.60
CA ARG A 160 14.30 0.79 -2.67
C ARG A 160 13.88 -0.58 -3.21
N PHE A 161 13.19 -1.40 -2.42
CA PHE A 161 12.67 -2.69 -2.89
C PHE A 161 11.29 -2.51 -3.52
N LEU A 162 10.42 -1.72 -2.87
CA LEU A 162 9.06 -1.41 -3.32
C LEU A 162 9.03 -0.83 -4.74
N GLN A 163 10.02 -0.01 -5.09
CA GLN A 163 10.09 0.65 -6.40
C GLN A 163 10.72 -0.18 -7.52
N ARG A 164 11.18 -1.41 -7.27
CA ARG A 164 11.76 -2.25 -8.32
C ARG A 164 10.74 -3.23 -8.85
N ASP A 165 10.53 -3.21 -10.17
CA ASP A 165 9.61 -4.12 -10.85
C ASP A 165 9.96 -5.61 -10.62
N GLU A 166 11.24 -5.95 -10.37
CA GLU A 166 11.68 -7.32 -10.03
C GLU A 166 11.11 -7.84 -8.70
N ASN A 167 10.69 -6.95 -7.80
CA ASN A 167 10.06 -7.28 -6.53
C ASN A 167 8.53 -7.18 -6.60
N ILE A 168 7.95 -6.99 -7.79
CA ILE A 168 6.50 -6.95 -7.97
C ILE A 168 6.08 -8.09 -8.88
N LEU A 169 5.25 -8.99 -8.34
CA LEU A 169 4.50 -9.92 -9.17
C LEU A 169 3.28 -9.18 -9.73
N TRP A 170 3.37 -8.71 -10.96
CA TRP A 170 2.28 -8.01 -11.64
C TRP A 170 1.11 -8.95 -11.92
N ILE A 171 -0.06 -8.63 -11.39
CA ILE A 171 -1.31 -9.38 -11.53
C ILE A 171 -2.07 -8.87 -12.76
N ALA A 172 -2.09 -7.54 -12.95
CA ALA A 172 -2.82 -6.92 -14.05
C ALA A 172 -2.15 -5.61 -14.52
N HIS A 173 -2.40 -5.27 -15.78
CA HIS A 173 -2.03 -3.99 -16.40
C HIS A 173 -3.29 -3.29 -16.92
N PRO A 174 -4.13 -2.75 -16.03
CA PRO A 174 -5.45 -2.25 -16.43
C PRO A 174 -5.38 -0.96 -17.26
N GLY A 175 -4.29 -0.18 -17.14
CA GLY A 175 -4.14 1.10 -17.84
C GLY A 175 -5.19 2.13 -17.45
N TRP A 176 -5.71 2.05 -16.22
CA TRP A 176 -6.77 2.94 -15.74
C TRP A 176 -6.30 4.38 -15.66
N ARG A 177 -7.22 5.30 -15.94
CA ARG A 177 -6.97 6.74 -15.98
C ARG A 177 -8.06 7.48 -15.24
N PHE A 178 -7.68 8.26 -14.24
CA PHE A 178 -8.59 8.99 -13.36
C PHE A 178 -8.40 10.50 -13.49
N GLU A 179 -9.45 11.25 -13.17
CA GLU A 179 -9.32 12.69 -12.92
C GLU A 179 -8.47 12.90 -11.68
N LYS A 180 -7.46 13.77 -11.78
CA LYS A 180 -6.60 14.05 -10.64
C LYS A 180 -7.38 14.56 -9.44
N ARG A 181 -8.41 15.38 -9.66
CA ARG A 181 -9.30 15.84 -8.60
C ARG A 181 -10.02 14.69 -7.89
N ALA A 182 -10.53 13.70 -8.64
CA ALA A 182 -11.20 12.53 -8.06
C ALA A 182 -10.21 11.68 -7.24
N TRP A 183 -9.00 11.47 -7.76
CA TRP A 183 -7.91 10.82 -7.03
C TRP A 183 -7.58 11.54 -5.71
N GLU A 184 -7.42 12.87 -5.77
CA GLU A 184 -7.12 13.70 -4.60
C GLU A 184 -8.27 13.68 -3.57
N GLN A 185 -9.52 13.56 -4.02
CA GLN A 185 -10.67 13.38 -3.12
C GLN A 185 -10.59 12.05 -2.36
N CYS A 186 -10.26 10.94 -3.03
CA CYS A 186 -10.06 9.66 -2.37
C CYS A 186 -8.92 9.72 -1.35
N VAL A 187 -7.77 10.30 -1.73
CA VAL A 187 -6.63 10.48 -0.80
C VAL A 187 -7.03 11.34 0.41
N SER A 188 -7.75 12.45 0.17
CA SER A 188 -8.22 13.35 1.23
C SER A 188 -9.22 12.70 2.17
N PHE A 189 -10.09 11.82 1.66
CA PHE A 189 -11.04 11.05 2.47
C PHE A 189 -10.28 10.23 3.53
N TYR A 190 -9.33 9.39 3.12
CA TYR A 190 -8.59 8.56 4.07
C TYR A 190 -7.77 9.39 5.06
N GLN A 191 -7.18 10.50 4.62
CA GLN A 191 -6.48 11.42 5.51
C GLN A 191 -7.41 12.03 6.58
N SER A 192 -8.68 12.26 6.25
CA SER A 192 -9.67 12.77 7.21
C SER A 192 -10.10 11.76 8.27
N LEU A 193 -9.89 10.46 8.03
CA LEU A 193 -10.19 9.40 8.98
C LEU A 193 -9.10 9.22 10.04
N VAL A 194 -7.87 9.64 9.74
CA VAL A 194 -6.75 9.57 10.70
C VAL A 194 -6.99 10.59 11.80
N ARG A 195 -7.20 10.12 13.03
CA ARG A 195 -7.30 10.96 14.22
C ARG A 195 -5.90 11.08 14.86
N ASP A 196 -5.54 12.30 15.27
CA ASP A 196 -4.33 12.60 16.02
C ASP A 196 -4.35 12.01 17.44
#